data_AF-A0A9X7B6D7-F1
#
_entry.id   AF-A0A9X7B6D7-F1
#
_cell.length_a   1.000
_cell.length_b   1.000
_cell.length_c   1.000
_cell.angle_alpha   90.00
_cell.angle_beta   90.00
_cell.angle_gamma   90.00
#
_symmetry.space_group_name_H-M   'P 1'
#
loop_
_entity.id
_entity.type
_entity.pdbx_description
1 polymer ?
#
loop_
_entity_poly.entity_id
_entity_poly.type
_entity_poly.pdbx_seq_one_letter_code
_entity_poly.pdbx_strand_id
1 'polypeptide(L)'
;MITNGQYAGVIREIISDLNKVPKPILTQDTKERIERALIDSAQRQEDILISFYRDGFISNMYITVTRIDLNTDTVHCTDAFNLNTEFKFDEIIDVAD
;
A
#
# COMPACT_ATOMS: atom_id res chain seq x y z
N MET A 1 15.77 -12.23 -36.25
CA MET A 1 16.89 -12.29 -35.29
C MET A 1 16.47 -11.50 -34.06
N ILE A 2 16.35 -12.16 -32.91
CA ILE A 2 16.05 -11.50 -31.63
C ILE A 2 17.34 -10.82 -31.17
N THR A 3 17.30 -9.53 -30.85
CA THR A 3 18.49 -8.75 -30.46
C THR A 3 18.77 -8.91 -28.96
N ASN A 4 20.03 -8.74 -28.54
CA ASN A 4 20.45 -8.81 -27.13
C ASN A 4 19.61 -7.93 -26.17
N GLY A 5 19.03 -6.83 -26.66
CA GLY A 5 18.14 -5.96 -25.88
C GLY A 5 16.77 -6.59 -25.57
N GLN A 6 16.27 -7.46 -26.44
CA GLN A 6 14.98 -8.13 -26.26
C GLN A 6 15.05 -9.20 -25.15
N TYR A 7 16.18 -9.90 -25.04
CA TYR A 7 16.43 -10.87 -23.95
C TYR A 7 16.50 -10.19 -22.58
N ALA A 8 17.14 -9.02 -22.48
CA ALA A 8 17.22 -8.27 -21.22
C ALA A 8 15.84 -7.79 -20.74
N GLY A 9 14.96 -7.40 -21.66
CA GLY A 9 13.57 -7.03 -21.34
C GLY A 9 12.77 -8.21 -20.79
N VAL A 10 12.79 -9.35 -21.48
CA VAL A 10 12.09 -10.57 -21.04
C VAL A 10 12.62 -11.08 -19.70
N ILE A 11 13.93 -11.04 -19.47
CA ILE A 11 14.53 -11.44 -18.18
C ILE A 11 14.05 -10.52 -17.04
N ARG A 12 13.97 -9.21 -17.26
CA ARG A 12 13.47 -8.27 -16.24
C ARG A 12 12.00 -8.52 -15.91
N GLU A 13 11.18 -8.80 -16.91
CA GLU A 13 9.77 -9.13 -16.74
C GLU A 13 9.60 -10.42 -15.92
N ILE A 14 10.31 -11.50 -16.30
CA ILE A 14 10.31 -12.77 -15.55
C ILE A 14 10.78 -12.57 -14.11
N ILE A 15 11.86 -11.84 -13.88
CA ILE A 15 12.37 -11.57 -12.52
C ILE A 15 11.36 -10.74 -11.71
N SER A 16 10.67 -9.78 -12.32
CA SER A 16 9.64 -8.99 -11.64
C SER A 16 8.45 -9.85 -11.22
N ASP A 17 8.04 -10.81 -12.06
CA ASP A 17 6.92 -11.70 -11.77
C ASP A 17 7.24 -12.74 -10.70
N LEU A 18 8.49 -13.21 -10.61
CA LEU A 18 8.93 -14.17 -9.60
C LEU A 18 8.82 -13.65 -8.17
N ASN A 19 8.84 -12.33 -7.97
CA ASN A 19 8.75 -11.71 -6.65
C ASN A 19 7.33 -11.33 -6.24
N LYS A 20 6.33 -11.58 -7.11
CA LYS A 20 4.93 -11.30 -6.78
C LYS A 20 4.42 -12.27 -5.72
N VAL A 21 3.70 -11.75 -4.75
CA VAL A 21 3.03 -12.50 -3.69
C VAL A 21 1.51 -12.45 -3.86
N PRO A 22 0.78 -13.49 -3.43
CA PRO A 22 -0.69 -13.42 -3.36
C PRO A 22 -1.12 -12.33 -2.38
N LYS A 23 -2.28 -11.71 -2.63
CA LYS A 23 -2.86 -10.73 -1.71
C LYS A 23 -3.06 -11.37 -0.33
N PRO A 24 -2.52 -10.76 0.76
CA PRO A 24 -2.72 -11.28 2.10
C PRO A 24 -4.20 -11.33 2.51
N ILE A 25 -4.59 -12.39 3.21
CA ILE A 25 -5.91 -12.50 3.82
C ILE A 25 -5.81 -11.94 5.24
N LEU A 26 -6.54 -10.85 5.51
CA LEU A 26 -6.52 -10.19 6.81
C LEU A 26 -7.58 -10.78 7.74
N THR A 27 -7.18 -10.99 9.00
CA THR A 27 -8.12 -11.31 10.08
C THR A 27 -8.97 -10.09 10.42
N GLN A 28 -10.10 -10.30 11.10
CA GLN A 28 -10.96 -9.21 11.55
C GLN A 28 -10.23 -8.28 12.54
N ASP A 29 -9.45 -8.85 13.46
CA ASP A 29 -8.64 -8.09 14.42
C ASP A 29 -7.60 -7.19 13.71
N THR A 30 -6.93 -7.72 12.69
CA THR A 30 -5.99 -6.93 11.86
C THR A 30 -6.69 -5.75 11.18
N LYS A 31 -7.89 -5.98 10.61
CA LYS A 31 -8.67 -4.92 9.97
C LYS A 31 -9.09 -3.83 10.96
N GLU A 32 -9.54 -4.21 12.15
CA GLU A 32 -9.92 -3.28 13.22
C GLU A 32 -8.72 -2.49 13.75
N ARG A 33 -7.52 -3.10 13.81
CA ARG A 33 -6.29 -2.37 14.13
C ARG A 33 -5.96 -1.32 13.06
N ILE A 34 -6.01 -1.71 11.79
CA ILE A 34 -5.78 -0.78 10.66
C ILE A 34 -6.77 0.38 10.71
N GLU A 35 -8.07 0.09 10.87
CA GLU A 35 -9.10 1.12 10.93
C GLU A 35 -8.86 2.13 12.06
N ARG A 36 -8.54 1.65 13.27
CA ARG A 36 -8.23 2.52 14.41
C ARG A 36 -7.02 3.40 14.15
N ALA A 37 -5.94 2.84 13.61
CA ALA A 37 -4.73 3.60 13.33
C ALA A 37 -4.97 4.70 12.28
N LEU A 38 -5.79 4.43 11.25
CA LEU A 38 -6.17 5.42 10.25
C LEU A 38 -7.00 6.56 10.85
N ILE A 39 -7.95 6.23 11.72
CA ILE A 39 -8.78 7.23 12.42
C ILE A 39 -7.91 8.10 13.34
N ASP A 40 -7.02 7.47 14.11
CA ASP A 40 -6.11 8.18 15.02
C ASP A 40 -5.18 9.12 14.26
N SER A 41 -4.56 8.65 13.17
CA SER A 41 -3.74 9.49 12.28
C SER A 41 -4.54 10.68 11.74
N ALA A 42 -5.78 10.45 11.30
CA ALA A 42 -6.64 11.53 10.79
C ALA A 42 -6.98 12.58 11.85
N GLN A 43 -7.24 12.15 13.09
CA GLN A 43 -7.60 13.06 14.19
C GLN A 43 -6.39 13.84 14.72
N ARG A 44 -5.23 13.19 14.80
CA ARG A 44 -4.02 13.76 15.41
C ARG A 44 -3.08 14.40 14.41
N GLN A 45 -3.29 14.15 13.12
CA GLN A 45 -2.37 14.55 12.03
C GLN A 45 -0.97 13.97 12.28
N GLU A 46 -0.93 12.69 12.68
CA GLU A 46 0.31 11.96 13.00
C GLU A 46 0.67 10.98 11.88
N ASP A 47 1.97 10.84 11.65
CA ASP A 47 2.51 9.91 10.68
C ASP A 47 2.40 8.47 11.18
N ILE A 48 1.92 7.58 10.32
CA ILE A 48 1.86 6.14 10.56
C ILE A 48 2.56 5.40 9.43
N LEU A 49 3.24 4.29 9.76
CA LEU A 49 3.87 3.42 8.77
C LEU A 49 2.86 2.34 8.36
N ILE A 50 2.34 2.42 7.15
CA ILE A 50 1.46 1.38 6.61
C ILE A 50 2.25 0.38 5.77
N SER A 51 1.74 -0.85 5.70
CA SER A 51 2.07 -1.82 4.67
C SER A 51 0.88 -1.93 3.71
N PHE A 52 1.11 -1.85 2.41
CA PHE A 52 0.06 -1.94 1.39
C PHE A 52 0.41 -2.89 0.25
N TYR A 53 -0.61 -3.50 -0.35
CA TYR A 53 -0.52 -4.45 -1.44
C TYR A 53 -0.99 -3.84 -2.76
N ARG A 54 -0.11 -3.81 -3.78
CA ARG A 54 -0.43 -3.41 -5.15
C ARG A 54 0.33 -4.28 -6.16
N ASP A 55 -0.36 -4.74 -7.19
CA ASP A 55 0.22 -5.45 -8.35
C ASP A 55 1.10 -6.66 -8.01
N GLY A 56 0.79 -7.37 -6.91
CA GLY A 56 1.58 -8.50 -6.44
C GLY A 56 2.71 -8.14 -5.49
N PHE A 57 2.87 -6.87 -5.11
CA PHE A 57 3.94 -6.42 -4.22
C PHE A 57 3.37 -5.86 -2.93
N ILE A 58 4.11 -6.10 -1.84
CA ILE A 58 3.88 -5.45 -0.55
C ILE A 58 4.94 -4.37 -0.41
N SER A 59 4.51 -3.16 -0.07
CA SER A 59 5.38 -2.00 0.15
C SER A 59 5.00 -1.29 1.43
N ASN A 60 5.97 -0.61 2.03
CA ASN A 60 5.76 0.16 3.25
C ASN A 60 5.88 1.65 2.95
N MET A 61 5.06 2.48 3.59
CA MET A 61 5.12 3.92 3.42
C MET A 61 4.63 4.64 4.67
N TYR A 62 5.33 5.71 5.04
CA TYR A 62 4.84 6.66 6.03
C TYR A 62 3.77 7.55 5.40
N ILE A 63 2.63 7.66 6.05
CA ILE A 63 1.53 8.51 5.63
C ILE A 63 0.95 9.31 6.79
N THR A 64 0.39 10.47 6.47
CA THR A 64 -0.51 11.23 7.36
C THR A 64 -1.90 11.20 6.76
N VAL A 65 -2.90 10.65 7.46
CA VAL A 65 -4.26 10.58 6.93
C VAL A 65 -4.91 11.95 6.93
N THR A 66 -5.41 12.39 5.77
CA THR A 66 -6.09 13.68 5.63
C THR A 66 -7.61 13.52 5.63
N ARG A 67 -8.13 12.45 5.03
CA ARG A 67 -9.57 12.15 4.98
C ARG A 67 -9.83 10.68 4.71
N ILE A 68 -10.88 10.14 5.33
CA ILE A 68 -11.42 8.81 5.00
C ILE A 68 -12.76 9.00 4.27
N ASP A 69 -12.88 8.42 3.08
CA ASP A 69 -14.13 8.38 2.30
C ASP A 69 -14.75 6.98 2.36
N LEU A 70 -15.82 6.87 3.15
CA LEU A 70 -16.56 5.62 3.34
C LEU A 70 -17.44 5.24 2.14
N ASN A 71 -17.71 6.18 1.22
CA ASN A 71 -18.51 5.85 0.03
C ASN A 71 -17.67 5.13 -1.03
N THR A 72 -16.37 5.38 -1.05
CA THR A 72 -15.43 4.85 -2.05
C THR A 72 -14.37 3.93 -1.45
N ASP A 73 -14.48 3.61 -0.16
CA ASP A 73 -13.48 2.88 0.64
C ASP A 73 -12.06 3.40 0.42
N THR A 74 -11.91 4.74 0.43
CA THR A 74 -10.65 5.42 0.07
C THR A 74 -10.10 6.20 1.24
N VAL A 75 -8.82 5.99 1.52
CA VAL A 75 -8.02 6.76 2.48
C VAL A 75 -7.22 7.78 1.68
N HIS A 76 -7.54 9.05 1.85
CA HIS A 76 -6.71 10.16 1.35
C HIS A 76 -5.68 10.52 2.40
N CYS A 77 -4.44 10.69 1.97
CA CYS A 77 -3.32 10.96 2.85
C CYS A 77 -2.22 11.73 2.12
N THR A 78 -1.22 12.16 2.87
CA THR A 78 0.04 12.65 2.33
C THR A 78 1.16 11.67 2.63
N ASP A 79 2.13 11.53 1.73
CA ASP A 79 3.36 10.81 2.01
C ASP A 79 4.33 11.64 2.88
N ALA A 80 5.49 11.08 3.20
CA ALA A 80 6.55 11.75 3.96
C ALA A 80 7.09 13.06 3.32
N PHE A 81 6.74 13.33 2.06
CA PHE A 81 7.09 14.56 1.33
C PHE A 81 5.90 15.53 1.22
N ASN A 82 4.81 15.28 1.96
CA ASN A 82 3.56 16.03 1.91
C ASN A 82 2.87 16.00 0.53
N LEU A 83 3.18 14.99 -0.30
CA LEU A 83 2.50 14.79 -1.58
C LEU A 83 1.22 14.00 -1.37
N ASN A 84 0.12 14.45 -1.99
CA ASN A 84 -1.16 13.76 -1.91
C ASN A 84 -1.07 12.37 -2.54
N THR A 85 -1.57 11.38 -1.82
CA THR A 85 -1.69 10.01 -2.27
C THR A 85 -2.98 9.40 -1.71
N GLU A 86 -3.40 8.28 -2.27
CA GLU A 86 -4.61 7.58 -1.84
C GLU A 86 -4.44 6.07 -1.89
N PHE A 87 -5.17 5.41 -0.99
CA PHE A 87 -5.23 3.96 -0.88
C PHE A 87 -6.68 3.51 -0.77
N LYS A 88 -7.00 2.38 -1.39
CA LYS A 88 -8.20 1.64 -1.01
C LYS A 88 -7.98 0.97 0.34
N PHE A 89 -9.03 0.88 1.14
CA PHE A 89 -8.93 0.23 2.45
C PHE A 89 -8.42 -1.22 2.33
N ASP A 90 -8.82 -1.92 1.27
CA ASP A 90 -8.39 -3.30 1.01
C ASP A 90 -6.96 -3.42 0.45
N GLU A 91 -6.31 -2.31 0.06
CA GLU A 91 -4.89 -2.27 -0.29
C GLU A 91 -4.03 -2.21 0.98
N ILE A 92 -4.49 -1.61 2.07
CA ILE A 92 -3.75 -1.53 3.33
C ILE A 92 -3.86 -2.87 4.05
N ILE A 93 -2.71 -3.51 4.28
CA ILE A 93 -2.65 -4.86 4.84
C ILE A 93 -2.11 -4.89 6.27
N ASP A 94 -1.41 -3.84 6.70
CA ASP A 94 -0.96 -3.69 8.08
C ASP A 94 -0.62 -2.23 8.41
N VAL A 95 -0.52 -1.92 9.71
CA VAL A 95 0.09 -0.70 10.24
C VAL A 95 1.09 -1.10 11.31
N ALA A 96 2.30 -0.53 11.26
CA ALA A 96 3.30 -0.79 12.29
C ALA A 96 2.91 -0.07 13.61
N ASP A 97 3.06 -0.79 14.72
CA ASP A 97 2.84 -0.28 16.08
C ASP A 97 3.91 0.74 16.51
#